data_AF-A0AAD9UIB3-F1
#
_entry.id   AF-A0AAD9UIB3-F1
#
_cell.length_a   1.000
_cell.length_b   1.000
_cell.length_c   1.000
_cell.angle_alpha   90.00
_cell.angle_beta   90.00
_cell.angle_gamma   90.00
#
_symmetry.space_group_name_H-M   'P 1'
#
loop_
_entity.id
_entity.type
_entity.pdbx_description
1 polymer ?
#
loop_
_entity_poly.entity_id
_entity_poly.type
_entity_poly.pdbx_seq_one_letter_code
_entity_poly.pdbx_strand_id
1 'polypeptide(L)'
;MWDSSKTFNISSDFDMDGEKRGGRLTEDTVLIPDNQTTLDFTIHVPRGKTLTIRSNGTLQFAQGTGIFVQDAQLEKFVIKNAHTGINAVKGSVLVVDCVIENSVTSGIEAVLAANQTLRLRNCSIRNNNQHGVVAKGSTGTYTVDTDNFTNTKFVSSGDTRGLHIYGRSSGQSDYVRVTGNTFTVQQQCLKIEYIRQMWIEDNTFTSTTDTAVHIAQWTLDTLTIRNNTFRDSSKALSVNLHNVAPNDALVIIDNRFLDHTAGPVVQLEFSNYKATSYVRGNVFQNNTGNDASVLYVINDVGTSTEAVAVVDNYFDNPSAAYDVKVKIPYTEGHAMYAVRNWWGGASSSHVRSRIFDYASDSTTATVQFEPYRLTKETDSLSQTENGFVRDNGIIGGIVEEDTVLVKKQTSYVVEDDIVVPAGVSLIIEAGVSLLFRRGGITVEGTMRLLGKEDDEIVLQPHSSGSFRGIRFQEHWSGSASMPAYR
;
A
#
# COMPACT_ATOMS: atom_id res chain seq x y z
N MET A 1 34.16 -16.27 34.27
CA MET A 1 34.07 -15.66 35.61
C MET A 1 34.18 -14.17 35.42
N TRP A 2 33.33 -13.40 36.11
CA TRP A 2 33.41 -11.94 36.24
C TRP A 2 34.87 -11.55 36.54
N ASP A 3 35.58 -11.04 35.53
CA ASP A 3 36.93 -10.53 35.75
C ASP A 3 36.80 -9.11 36.31
N SER A 4 36.78 -9.05 37.64
CA SER A 4 36.83 -7.85 38.46
C SER A 4 38.06 -6.95 38.21
N SER A 5 39.00 -7.33 37.32
CA SER A 5 40.19 -6.55 37.02
C SER A 5 40.02 -5.54 35.88
N LYS A 6 38.93 -5.59 35.09
CA LYS A 6 38.53 -4.45 34.26
C LYS A 6 37.64 -3.52 35.06
N THR A 7 38.31 -2.74 35.90
CA THR A 7 37.76 -1.61 36.64
C THR A 7 36.94 -0.76 35.68
N PHE A 8 35.64 -0.64 35.94
CA PHE A 8 34.83 0.45 35.40
C PHE A 8 35.54 1.76 35.77
N ASN A 9 36.27 2.39 34.83
CA ASN A 9 36.72 3.77 34.99
C ASN A 9 35.52 4.70 34.76
N ILE A 10 34.51 4.58 35.62
CA ILE A 10 33.39 5.51 35.73
C ILE A 10 33.92 6.72 36.49
N SER A 11 34.03 7.87 35.85
CA SER A 11 34.05 9.13 36.60
C SER A 11 32.68 9.27 37.26
N SER A 12 32.64 9.26 38.58
CA SER A 12 31.43 9.61 39.34
C SER A 12 31.17 11.10 39.18
N ASP A 13 30.47 11.51 38.12
CA ASP A 13 30.05 12.90 37.96
C ASP A 13 28.77 13.13 38.78
N PHE A 14 28.94 13.76 39.94
CA PHE A 14 27.86 14.34 40.73
C PHE A 14 27.31 15.59 40.04
N ASP A 15 25.99 15.76 40.01
CA ASP A 15 25.35 17.06 39.79
C ASP A 15 24.26 17.28 40.86
N MET A 16 23.95 18.55 41.13
CA MET A 16 23.61 19.19 42.42
C MET A 16 22.41 18.68 43.26
N ASP A 17 21.82 17.52 42.94
CA ASP A 17 20.66 16.97 43.67
C ASP A 17 20.91 15.61 44.35
N GLY A 18 22.16 15.10 44.34
CA GLY A 18 22.56 14.00 45.24
C GLY A 18 22.03 12.59 44.92
N GLU A 19 21.37 12.38 43.78
CA GLU A 19 20.98 11.03 43.34
C GLU A 19 22.12 10.31 42.57
N LYS A 20 22.34 9.03 42.88
CA LYS A 20 23.36 8.18 42.27
C LYS A 20 23.16 8.11 40.74
N ARG A 21 24.07 8.70 39.96
CA ARG A 21 24.06 8.62 38.50
C ARG A 21 24.86 7.42 37.99
N GLY A 22 24.39 6.92 36.85
CA GLY A 22 24.90 5.81 36.05
C GLY A 22 26.41 5.76 35.77
N GLY A 23 26.85 4.61 35.26
CA GLY A 23 28.23 4.39 34.86
C GLY A 23 28.52 4.96 33.47
N ARG A 24 29.32 6.04 33.41
CA ARG A 24 29.82 6.62 32.15
C ARG A 24 31.10 5.92 31.69
N LEU A 25 31.12 5.44 30.45
CA LEU A 25 32.33 4.84 29.87
C LEU A 25 33.35 5.93 29.50
N THR A 26 34.61 5.71 29.87
CA THR A 26 35.75 6.59 29.53
C THR A 26 36.61 6.03 28.40
N GLU A 27 36.47 4.74 28.10
CA GLU A 27 37.19 4.00 27.05
C GLU A 27 36.29 2.96 26.36
N ASP A 28 36.75 2.45 25.22
CA ASP A 28 36.06 1.35 24.54
C ASP A 28 36.01 0.13 25.46
N THR A 29 34.81 -0.39 25.70
CA THR A 29 34.57 -1.37 26.75
C THR A 29 33.94 -2.62 26.18
N VAL A 30 34.49 -3.78 26.54
CA VAL A 30 33.87 -5.08 26.26
C VAL A 30 33.32 -5.64 27.57
N LEU A 31 32.00 -5.84 27.64
CA LEU A 31 31.32 -6.52 28.73
C LEU A 31 31.03 -7.98 28.32
N ILE A 32 31.32 -8.94 29.20
CA ILE A 32 31.05 -10.37 28.98
C ILE A 32 30.22 -10.86 30.17
N PRO A 33 28.89 -10.66 30.17
CA PRO A 33 28.06 -11.23 31.22
C PRO A 33 28.01 -12.76 31.09
N ASP A 34 28.66 -13.47 32.02
CA ASP A 34 28.68 -14.94 32.01
C ASP A 34 27.31 -15.56 32.39
N ASN A 35 26.40 -14.76 32.96
CA ASN A 35 25.07 -15.15 33.49
C ASN A 35 24.12 -13.91 33.52
N GLN A 36 23.03 -13.97 34.29
CA GLN A 36 22.16 -12.82 34.56
C GLN A 36 22.87 -11.82 35.50
N THR A 37 23.15 -10.62 34.99
CA THR A 37 23.75 -9.51 35.73
C THR A 37 22.69 -8.43 35.95
N THR A 38 22.42 -8.08 37.20
CA THR A 38 21.49 -6.99 37.55
C THR A 38 22.25 -5.69 37.70
N LEU A 39 21.79 -4.63 37.03
CA LEU A 39 22.34 -3.29 37.10
C LEU A 39 21.30 -2.36 37.72
N ASP A 40 21.67 -1.66 38.80
CA ASP A 40 20.87 -0.63 39.46
C ASP A 40 21.19 0.79 38.96
N PHE A 41 21.92 0.87 37.85
CA PHE A 41 22.40 2.12 37.28
C PHE A 41 22.33 2.10 35.74
N THR A 42 22.22 3.28 35.12
CA THR A 42 22.21 3.44 33.66
C THR A 42 23.63 3.36 33.09
N ILE A 43 23.84 2.61 32.02
CA ILE A 43 25.12 2.63 31.28
C ILE A 43 25.09 3.82 30.31
N HIS A 44 26.06 4.73 30.43
CA HIS A 44 26.19 5.88 29.53
C HIS A 44 27.41 5.70 28.61
N VAL A 45 27.16 5.52 27.31
CA VAL A 45 28.19 5.38 26.25
C VAL A 45 28.32 6.72 25.53
N PRO A 46 29.36 7.53 25.82
CA PRO A 46 29.52 8.84 25.18
C PRO A 46 30.03 8.72 23.74
N ARG A 47 29.92 9.81 22.98
CA ARG A 47 30.41 9.92 21.59
C ARG A 47 31.84 9.43 21.44
N GLY A 48 32.09 8.65 20.38
CA GLY A 48 33.42 8.12 20.07
C GLY A 48 33.91 7.00 20.99
N LYS A 49 33.02 6.41 21.81
CA LYS A 49 33.29 5.20 22.59
C LYS A 49 32.39 4.08 22.14
N THR A 50 32.88 2.85 22.21
CA THR A 50 32.13 1.65 21.86
C THR A 50 31.88 0.81 23.11
N LEU A 51 30.64 0.40 23.31
CA LEU A 51 30.28 -0.65 24.26
C LEU A 51 29.96 -1.92 23.47
N THR A 52 30.78 -2.95 23.60
CA THR A 52 30.50 -4.27 23.02
C THR A 52 30.14 -5.23 24.15
N ILE A 53 29.02 -5.96 24.05
CA ILE A 53 28.59 -6.88 25.11
C ILE A 53 28.55 -8.31 24.57
N ARG A 54 29.64 -9.08 24.67
CA ARG A 54 29.76 -10.38 23.97
C ARG A 54 29.55 -11.55 24.92
N SER A 55 28.37 -12.16 24.92
CA SER A 55 28.07 -13.46 25.59
C SER A 55 26.58 -13.80 25.48
N ASN A 56 26.17 -15.06 25.64
CA ASN A 56 24.75 -15.41 25.82
C ASN A 56 24.14 -14.94 27.17
N GLY A 57 24.80 -14.02 27.89
CA GLY A 57 24.37 -13.47 29.16
C GLY A 57 23.19 -12.50 29.05
N THR A 58 22.66 -12.14 30.21
CA THR A 58 21.50 -11.23 30.33
C THR A 58 21.88 -10.03 31.20
N LEU A 59 21.59 -8.82 30.72
CA LEU A 59 21.58 -7.61 31.54
C LEU A 59 20.14 -7.32 31.96
N GLN A 60 19.89 -7.40 33.27
CA GLN A 60 18.63 -6.97 33.87
C GLN A 60 18.82 -5.60 34.51
N PHE A 61 17.96 -4.66 34.15
CA PHE A 61 17.99 -3.31 34.69
C PHE A 61 16.97 -3.15 35.83
N ALA A 62 17.32 -2.37 36.85
CA ALA A 62 16.37 -1.90 37.86
C ALA A 62 15.43 -0.85 37.25
N GLN A 63 14.29 -0.62 37.90
CA GLN A 63 13.31 0.37 37.43
C GLN A 63 13.95 1.75 37.23
N GLY A 64 13.68 2.39 36.09
CA GLY A 64 14.24 3.70 35.75
C GLY A 64 15.64 3.67 35.12
N THR A 65 16.25 2.49 34.94
CA THR A 65 17.60 2.36 34.35
C THR A 65 17.59 1.68 32.98
N GLY A 66 18.67 1.81 32.21
CA GLY A 66 18.79 1.25 30.87
C GLY A 66 20.15 1.55 30.24
N ILE A 67 20.21 1.60 28.90
CA ILE A 67 21.40 2.01 28.17
C ILE A 67 21.15 3.34 27.46
N PHE A 68 21.96 4.34 27.77
CA PHE A 68 21.98 5.62 27.06
C PHE A 68 23.23 5.71 26.19
N VAL A 69 23.05 5.91 24.89
CA VAL A 69 24.14 5.92 23.92
C VAL A 69 24.10 7.16 23.03
N GLN A 70 25.28 7.67 22.69
CA GLN A 70 25.42 8.57 21.55
C GLN A 70 25.83 7.73 20.33
N ASP A 71 27.04 7.16 20.33
CA ASP A 71 27.47 6.16 19.34
C ASP A 71 27.65 4.80 20.02
N ALA A 72 27.21 3.69 19.42
CA ALA A 72 27.40 2.36 19.98
C ALA A 72 27.35 1.23 18.95
N GLN A 73 28.09 0.15 19.21
CA GLN A 73 27.98 -1.14 18.50
C GLN A 73 27.74 -2.27 19.50
N LEU A 74 26.50 -2.72 19.55
CA LEU A 74 25.91 -3.65 20.50
C LEU A 74 25.73 -5.00 19.81
N GLU A 75 26.40 -6.06 20.27
CA GLU A 75 26.40 -7.36 19.58
C GLU A 75 26.19 -8.52 20.55
N LYS A 76 25.24 -9.44 20.29
CA LYS A 76 25.10 -10.75 20.96
C LYS A 76 24.82 -10.68 22.47
N PHE A 77 23.70 -10.08 22.89
CA PHE A 77 23.26 -10.10 24.29
C PHE A 77 21.75 -9.86 24.48
N VAL A 78 21.27 -10.03 25.72
CA VAL A 78 19.87 -9.83 26.12
C VAL A 78 19.72 -8.64 27.09
N ILE A 79 18.81 -7.72 26.81
CA ILE A 79 18.36 -6.64 27.71
C ILE A 79 16.98 -6.98 28.26
N LYS A 80 16.81 -6.95 29.59
CA LYS A 80 15.52 -7.17 30.27
C LYS A 80 15.18 -6.04 31.22
N ASN A 81 13.89 -5.71 31.29
CA ASN A 81 13.27 -4.88 32.33
C ASN A 81 13.85 -3.45 32.44
N ALA A 82 14.43 -2.95 31.34
CA ALA A 82 14.91 -1.59 31.27
C ALA A 82 13.74 -0.60 31.24
N HIS A 83 13.98 0.65 31.63
CA HIS A 83 12.99 1.71 31.42
C HIS A 83 12.75 1.88 29.90
N THR A 84 13.81 2.22 29.19
CA THR A 84 13.94 2.07 27.73
C THR A 84 15.11 1.13 27.49
N GLY A 85 14.96 0.12 26.63
CA GLY A 85 16.04 -0.85 26.38
C GLY A 85 17.33 -0.17 25.94
N ILE A 86 17.25 0.60 24.85
CA ILE A 86 18.33 1.45 24.35
C ILE A 86 17.76 2.83 24.03
N ASN A 87 18.32 3.88 24.63
CA ASN A 87 18.03 5.26 24.32
C ASN A 87 19.23 5.90 23.60
N ALA A 88 19.08 6.12 22.29
CA ALA A 88 20.12 6.66 21.44
C ALA A 88 19.83 8.14 21.13
N VAL A 89 20.73 9.05 21.50
CA VAL A 89 20.56 10.48 21.26
C VAL A 89 21.76 11.04 20.53
N LYS A 90 21.54 11.49 19.29
CA LYS A 90 22.52 12.16 18.44
C LYS A 90 23.80 11.34 18.22
N GLY A 91 23.67 10.07 17.86
CA GLY A 91 24.77 9.29 17.27
C GLY A 91 24.30 7.99 16.62
N SER A 92 25.25 7.24 16.07
CA SER A 92 24.96 6.02 15.30
C SER A 92 24.99 4.78 16.18
N VAL A 93 23.99 3.92 16.01
CA VAL A 93 23.83 2.68 16.79
C VAL A 93 23.70 1.48 15.86
N LEU A 94 24.57 0.51 16.03
CA LEU A 94 24.47 -0.80 15.41
C LEU A 94 24.10 -1.83 16.49
N VAL A 95 23.01 -2.57 16.30
CA VAL A 95 22.57 -3.65 17.18
C VAL A 95 22.49 -4.95 16.38
N VAL A 96 23.21 -5.98 16.81
CA VAL A 96 23.33 -7.25 16.07
C VAL A 96 23.14 -8.43 17.01
N ASP A 97 22.33 -9.41 16.62
CA ASP A 97 22.13 -10.66 17.38
C ASP A 97 21.64 -10.42 18.84
N CYS A 98 20.85 -9.36 19.07
CA CYS A 98 20.41 -8.99 20.43
C CYS A 98 18.93 -9.30 20.69
N VAL A 99 18.59 -9.54 21.95
CA VAL A 99 17.20 -9.59 22.43
C VAL A 99 16.93 -8.40 23.34
N ILE A 100 15.86 -7.66 23.09
CA ILE A 100 15.43 -6.53 23.94
C ILE A 100 13.99 -6.78 24.35
N GLU A 101 13.76 -6.95 25.65
CA GLU A 101 12.44 -7.33 26.13
C GLU A 101 12.01 -6.74 27.46
N ASN A 102 10.68 -6.69 27.64
CA ASN A 102 10.03 -6.25 28.87
C ASN A 102 10.42 -4.83 29.29
N SER A 103 10.68 -3.94 28.32
CA SER A 103 10.98 -2.54 28.64
C SER A 103 9.71 -1.79 29.08
N VAL A 104 9.86 -0.89 30.05
CA VAL A 104 8.77 -0.08 30.60
C VAL A 104 8.18 0.88 29.56
N THR A 105 9.00 1.39 28.62
CA THR A 105 8.56 2.18 27.46
C THR A 105 8.76 1.38 26.17
N SER A 106 9.72 1.75 25.34
CA SER A 106 10.04 1.10 24.08
C SER A 106 11.31 0.25 24.21
N GLY A 107 11.47 -0.72 23.31
CA GLY A 107 12.72 -1.48 23.22
C GLY A 107 13.89 -0.58 22.84
N ILE A 108 13.73 0.22 21.77
CA ILE A 108 14.72 1.22 21.36
C ILE A 108 14.03 2.54 21.05
N GLU A 109 14.60 3.63 21.55
CA GLU A 109 14.24 4.99 21.16
C GLU A 109 15.50 5.68 20.61
N ALA A 110 15.43 6.14 19.36
CA ALA A 110 16.54 6.79 18.68
C ALA A 110 16.14 8.18 18.20
N VAL A 111 16.93 9.18 18.57
CA VAL A 111 16.88 10.54 18.04
C VAL A 111 18.15 10.80 17.25
N LEU A 112 18.02 10.79 15.94
CA LEU A 112 19.13 10.85 14.98
C LEU A 112 19.32 12.29 14.50
N ALA A 113 20.58 12.69 14.33
CA ALA A 113 20.98 13.90 13.63
C ALA A 113 21.41 13.57 12.19
N ALA A 114 21.79 14.60 11.43
CA ALA A 114 22.37 14.47 10.10
C ALA A 114 23.47 13.38 10.03
N ASN A 115 23.36 12.47 9.05
CA ASN A 115 24.32 11.40 8.75
C ASN A 115 24.51 10.35 9.86
N GLN A 116 23.53 10.19 10.75
CA GLN A 116 23.58 9.17 11.82
C GLN A 116 22.70 7.99 11.47
N THR A 117 23.10 6.80 11.91
CA THR A 117 22.44 5.54 11.54
C THR A 117 21.97 4.73 12.74
N LEU A 118 20.75 4.23 12.73
CA LEU A 118 20.33 3.11 13.57
C LEU A 118 20.35 1.87 12.67
N ARG A 119 20.93 0.74 13.09
CA ARG A 119 20.96 -0.49 12.28
C ARG A 119 20.69 -1.68 13.17
N LEU A 120 19.75 -2.53 12.78
CA LEU A 120 19.39 -3.72 13.54
C LEU A 120 19.45 -4.97 12.67
N ARG A 121 20.21 -5.95 13.11
CA ARG A 121 20.35 -7.21 12.37
C ARG A 121 20.16 -8.39 13.31
N ASN A 122 19.26 -9.30 12.92
CA ASN A 122 19.01 -10.53 13.64
C ASN A 122 18.64 -10.30 15.11
N CYS A 123 17.82 -9.29 15.38
CA CYS A 123 17.39 -8.93 16.73
C CYS A 123 16.00 -9.49 17.05
N SER A 124 15.67 -9.66 18.33
CA SER A 124 14.31 -9.93 18.80
C SER A 124 13.88 -8.86 19.78
N ILE A 125 12.90 -8.05 19.39
CA ILE A 125 12.37 -6.96 20.21
C ILE A 125 10.94 -7.32 20.62
N ARG A 126 10.74 -7.60 21.91
CA ARG A 126 9.46 -8.18 22.36
C ARG A 126 8.96 -7.69 23.70
N ASN A 127 7.64 -7.71 23.89
CA ASN A 127 6.98 -7.44 25.17
C ASN A 127 7.35 -6.07 25.79
N ASN A 128 7.59 -5.05 24.97
CA ASN A 128 7.80 -3.69 25.45
C ASN A 128 6.45 -2.96 25.51
N ASN A 129 6.23 -2.12 26.52
CA ASN A 129 4.90 -1.57 26.82
C ASN A 129 4.40 -0.49 25.85
N GLN A 130 5.28 0.18 25.08
CA GLN A 130 4.90 1.22 24.11
C GLN A 130 5.21 0.84 22.67
N HIS A 131 6.48 0.70 22.31
CA HIS A 131 6.89 0.38 20.95
C HIS A 131 8.03 -0.63 20.94
N GLY A 132 8.20 -1.36 19.83
CA GLY A 132 9.44 -2.09 19.61
C GLY A 132 10.59 -1.11 19.42
N VAL A 133 10.53 -0.33 18.34
CA VAL A 133 11.52 0.70 18.00
C VAL A 133 10.82 1.99 17.57
N VAL A 134 11.32 3.12 18.08
CA VAL A 134 10.96 4.46 17.60
C VAL A 134 12.21 5.18 17.15
N ALA A 135 12.25 5.64 15.89
CA ALA A 135 13.36 6.42 15.33
C ALA A 135 12.87 7.79 14.84
N LYS A 136 13.56 8.87 15.22
CA LYS A 136 13.20 10.27 14.93
C LYS A 136 14.38 11.07 14.38
N GLY A 137 14.22 11.86 13.32
CA GLY A 137 15.25 12.78 12.78
C GLY A 137 15.13 14.24 13.27
N SER A 138 16.23 14.87 13.75
CA SER A 138 16.15 16.10 14.59
C SER A 138 16.54 17.49 14.01
N THR A 139 17.56 17.73 13.15
CA THR A 139 17.69 18.94 12.27
C THR A 139 18.78 18.76 11.18
N GLY A 140 18.63 19.31 9.95
CA GLY A 140 19.71 19.45 8.94
C GLY A 140 19.64 18.56 7.69
N THR A 141 20.71 18.50 6.88
CA THR A 141 20.89 17.53 5.78
C THR A 141 20.92 16.11 6.35
N TYR A 142 19.85 15.35 6.23
CA TYR A 142 19.84 13.98 6.74
C TYR A 142 20.09 13.01 5.59
N THR A 143 21.08 12.14 5.79
CA THR A 143 21.03 10.79 5.27
C THR A 143 20.66 9.91 6.46
N VAL A 144 19.37 9.67 6.63
CA VAL A 144 18.87 8.49 7.32
C VAL A 144 19.30 7.31 6.44
N ASP A 145 20.55 6.85 6.60
CA ASP A 145 21.03 5.52 6.17
C ASP A 145 20.67 4.50 7.27
N THR A 146 19.56 4.79 7.95
CA THR A 146 19.13 4.12 9.15
C THR A 146 18.19 3.02 8.71
N ASP A 147 18.17 2.00 9.53
CA ASP A 147 17.08 1.08 9.66
C ASP A 147 17.09 0.00 8.60
N ASN A 148 18.27 -0.45 8.16
CA ASN A 148 18.39 -1.81 7.62
C ASN A 148 18.08 -2.80 8.75
N PHE A 149 16.78 -2.98 9.02
CA PHE A 149 16.23 -4.02 9.84
C PHE A 149 16.28 -5.27 8.96
N THR A 150 17.16 -6.20 9.30
CA THR A 150 17.22 -7.49 8.60
C THR A 150 17.03 -8.62 9.58
N ASN A 151 16.12 -9.55 9.27
CA ASN A 151 15.86 -10.74 10.09
C ASN A 151 15.51 -10.41 11.55
N THR A 152 14.85 -9.27 11.81
CA THR A 152 14.43 -8.85 13.15
C THR A 152 12.99 -9.28 13.42
N LYS A 153 12.72 -9.74 14.64
CA LYS A 153 11.39 -10.12 15.11
C LYS A 153 10.82 -9.08 16.08
N PHE A 154 9.64 -8.54 15.77
CA PHE A 154 8.91 -7.62 16.63
C PHE A 154 7.65 -8.29 17.21
N VAL A 155 7.51 -8.31 18.54
CA VAL A 155 6.33 -8.86 19.21
C VAL A 155 5.83 -7.93 20.32
N SER A 156 4.56 -7.53 20.30
CA SER A 156 4.02 -6.65 21.36
C SER A 156 2.56 -6.97 21.72
N SER A 157 2.22 -6.72 22.98
CA SER A 157 0.86 -6.77 23.54
C SER A 157 0.45 -5.36 23.98
N GLY A 158 -0.74 -4.91 23.58
CA GLY A 158 -1.29 -3.57 23.85
C GLY A 158 -1.31 -2.64 22.62
N ASP A 159 -1.79 -1.42 22.80
CA ASP A 159 -1.84 -0.35 21.77
C ASP A 159 -0.43 0.16 21.42
N THR A 160 0.30 -0.66 20.69
CA THR A 160 1.76 -0.56 20.49
C THR A 160 2.13 -0.72 19.04
N ARG A 161 3.21 -0.04 18.62
CA ARG A 161 3.77 -0.18 17.27
C ARG A 161 5.02 -1.05 17.28
N GLY A 162 5.19 -1.87 16.24
CA GLY A 162 6.44 -2.63 16.06
C GLY A 162 7.60 -1.68 15.80
N LEU A 163 7.54 -0.99 14.67
CA LEU A 163 8.52 -0.01 14.23
C LEU A 163 7.82 1.28 13.81
N HIS A 164 8.22 2.40 14.42
CA HIS A 164 7.75 3.74 14.05
C HIS A 164 8.94 4.61 13.68
N ILE A 165 8.99 5.00 12.41
CA ILE A 165 10.02 5.89 11.86
C ILE A 165 9.37 7.23 11.51
N TYR A 166 9.97 8.30 12.00
CA TYR A 166 9.53 9.68 11.80
C TYR A 166 10.71 10.54 11.33
N GLY A 167 10.71 10.89 10.05
CA GLY A 167 11.64 11.85 9.46
C GLY A 167 11.25 13.31 9.72
N ARG A 168 12.00 14.26 9.16
CA ARG A 168 11.66 15.69 9.17
C ARG A 168 11.73 16.22 7.75
N SER A 169 10.64 16.84 7.25
CA SER A 169 10.47 17.31 5.87
C SER A 169 11.46 18.41 5.46
N SER A 170 12.73 18.08 5.28
CA SER A 170 13.84 19.02 5.11
C SER A 170 14.44 19.05 3.70
N GLY A 171 13.79 18.39 2.72
CA GLY A 171 14.19 18.41 1.32
C GLY A 171 15.44 17.55 1.00
N GLN A 172 15.72 16.54 1.82
CA GLN A 172 16.95 15.74 1.77
C GLN A 172 16.66 14.25 1.55
N SER A 173 17.63 13.51 0.99
CA SER A 173 17.54 12.10 0.54
C SER A 173 17.56 11.08 1.69
N ASP A 174 16.61 11.20 2.61
CA ASP A 174 16.40 10.19 3.66
C ASP A 174 15.85 8.90 3.09
N TYR A 175 16.38 7.77 3.58
CA TYR A 175 15.92 6.47 3.16
C TYR A 175 15.67 5.47 4.30
N VAL A 176 14.83 4.47 4.04
CA VAL A 176 14.56 3.37 4.97
C VAL A 176 14.57 2.04 4.21
N ARG A 177 15.17 1.01 4.79
CA ARG A 177 15.16 -0.37 4.26
C ARG A 177 14.68 -1.39 5.29
N VAL A 178 13.42 -1.78 5.24
CA VAL A 178 12.90 -2.84 6.12
C VAL A 178 12.91 -4.14 5.32
N THR A 179 13.84 -5.06 5.60
CA THR A 179 14.04 -6.27 4.79
C THR A 179 14.01 -7.57 5.58
N GLY A 180 13.30 -8.61 5.14
CA GLY A 180 13.41 -9.94 5.76
C GLY A 180 12.95 -10.03 7.23
N ASN A 181 12.08 -9.14 7.72
CA ASN A 181 11.67 -9.11 9.12
C ASN A 181 10.31 -9.79 9.36
N THR A 182 10.04 -10.16 10.61
CA THR A 182 8.72 -10.63 11.04
C THR A 182 8.14 -9.70 12.09
N PHE A 183 6.97 -9.15 11.81
CA PHE A 183 6.20 -8.32 12.73
C PHE A 183 4.94 -9.06 13.17
N THR A 184 4.77 -9.22 14.48
CA THR A 184 3.56 -9.76 15.10
C THR A 184 3.17 -8.84 16.24
N VAL A 185 2.37 -7.82 15.94
CA VAL A 185 2.02 -6.78 16.91
C VAL A 185 0.52 -6.60 16.98
N GLN A 186 -0.01 -6.07 18.08
CA GLN A 186 -1.45 -5.92 18.21
C GLN A 186 -2.00 -4.80 17.32
N GLN A 187 -1.41 -3.61 17.33
CA GLN A 187 -1.97 -2.45 16.61
C GLN A 187 -1.39 -2.29 15.19
N GLN A 188 -0.14 -1.83 15.08
CA GLN A 188 0.45 -1.44 13.78
C GLN A 188 1.91 -1.90 13.69
N CYS A 189 2.23 -2.73 12.68
CA CYS A 189 3.57 -3.30 12.52
C CYS A 189 4.60 -2.23 12.20
N LEU A 190 4.31 -1.42 11.19
CA LEU A 190 5.23 -0.44 10.64
C LEU A 190 4.49 0.86 10.36
N LYS A 191 5.02 1.96 10.89
CA LYS A 191 4.61 3.32 10.55
C LYS A 191 5.81 4.10 10.05
N ILE A 192 5.72 4.68 8.86
CA ILE A 192 6.77 5.54 8.30
C ILE A 192 6.17 6.88 7.88
N GLU A 193 6.75 7.96 8.38
CA GLU A 193 6.31 9.34 8.12
C GLU A 193 7.52 10.20 7.73
N TYR A 194 7.34 11.07 6.74
CA TYR A 194 8.32 12.05 6.27
C TYR A 194 9.67 11.47 5.79
N ILE A 195 9.65 10.38 5.03
CA ILE A 195 10.78 9.72 4.38
C ILE A 195 10.56 9.69 2.86
N ARG A 196 11.59 10.03 2.06
CA ARG A 196 11.47 10.13 0.60
C ARG A 196 11.80 8.83 -0.13
N GLN A 197 12.71 8.01 0.38
CA GLN A 197 13.15 6.77 -0.26
C GLN A 197 12.87 5.57 0.65
N MET A 198 12.10 4.59 0.21
CA MET A 198 11.68 3.47 1.05
C MET A 198 11.72 2.16 0.29
N TRP A 199 12.34 1.14 0.89
CA TRP A 199 12.27 -0.25 0.44
C TRP A 199 11.77 -1.12 1.58
N ILE A 200 10.63 -1.76 1.37
CA ILE A 200 10.01 -2.68 2.32
C ILE A 200 9.91 -4.03 1.61
N GLU A 201 10.82 -4.94 1.91
CA GLU A 201 11.01 -6.15 1.10
C GLU A 201 11.09 -7.42 1.94
N ASP A 202 10.52 -8.52 1.46
CA ASP A 202 10.69 -9.85 2.08
C ASP A 202 10.21 -9.96 3.54
N ASN A 203 9.32 -9.07 4.01
CA ASN A 203 8.83 -9.08 5.39
C ASN A 203 7.53 -9.87 5.54
N THR A 204 7.26 -10.34 6.76
CA THR A 204 5.96 -10.86 7.17
C THR A 204 5.32 -9.93 8.20
N PHE A 205 4.10 -9.49 7.94
CA PHE A 205 3.33 -8.58 8.79
C PHE A 205 2.04 -9.24 9.28
N THR A 206 1.81 -9.19 10.58
CA THR A 206 0.57 -9.61 11.23
C THR A 206 0.19 -8.58 12.29
N SER A 207 -0.99 -7.94 12.14
CA SER A 207 -1.50 -6.92 13.06
C SER A 207 -2.99 -7.05 13.37
N THR A 208 -3.37 -7.19 14.63
CA THR A 208 -4.75 -7.63 14.95
C THR A 208 -5.81 -6.53 15.03
N THR A 209 -5.45 -5.25 15.26
CA THR A 209 -6.46 -4.21 15.53
C THR A 209 -6.43 -3.00 14.58
N ASP A 210 -5.34 -2.77 13.85
CA ASP A 210 -5.21 -1.64 12.90
C ASP A 210 -4.47 -2.08 11.62
N THR A 211 -4.10 -1.10 10.80
CA THR A 211 -3.34 -1.27 9.55
C THR A 211 -1.93 -1.76 9.84
N ALA A 212 -1.53 -2.86 9.19
CA ALA A 212 -0.21 -3.45 9.42
C ALA A 212 0.92 -2.50 9.04
N VAL A 213 0.87 -1.94 7.82
CA VAL A 213 1.85 -0.96 7.34
C VAL A 213 1.14 0.33 6.95
N HIS A 214 1.53 1.44 7.57
CA HIS A 214 1.03 2.77 7.23
C HIS A 214 2.16 3.71 6.85
N ILE A 215 2.01 4.34 5.69
CA ILE A 215 2.99 5.26 5.12
C ILE A 215 2.28 6.56 4.77
N ALA A 216 2.78 7.68 5.29
CA ALA A 216 2.25 9.01 5.02
C ALA A 216 3.37 9.98 4.65
N GLN A 217 3.37 10.47 3.40
CA GLN A 217 4.45 11.29 2.86
C GLN A 217 3.95 12.57 2.19
N TRP A 218 4.62 13.68 2.48
CA TRP A 218 4.35 14.95 1.78
C TRP A 218 5.01 15.05 0.40
N THR A 219 6.07 14.28 0.20
CA THR A 219 6.84 14.15 -1.04
C THR A 219 7.50 12.78 -1.06
N LEU A 220 7.73 12.22 -2.24
CA LEU A 220 8.39 10.93 -2.42
C LEU A 220 9.53 11.07 -3.43
N ASP A 221 10.56 10.23 -3.32
CA ASP A 221 11.54 9.91 -4.38
C ASP A 221 11.30 8.47 -4.88
N THR A 222 11.15 7.51 -3.97
CA THR A 222 10.83 6.12 -4.33
C THR A 222 10.17 5.39 -3.16
N LEU A 223 9.15 4.58 -3.45
CA LEU A 223 8.57 3.64 -2.49
C LEU A 223 8.41 2.27 -3.16
N THR A 224 9.22 1.31 -2.75
CA THR A 224 9.11 -0.09 -3.19
C THR A 224 8.61 -0.94 -2.04
N ILE A 225 7.51 -1.65 -2.27
CA ILE A 225 6.95 -2.66 -1.36
C ILE A 225 6.92 -3.98 -2.13
N ARG A 226 7.85 -4.88 -1.80
CA ARG A 226 8.09 -6.07 -2.62
C ARG A 226 8.13 -7.37 -1.82
N ASN A 227 7.53 -8.44 -2.35
CA ASN A 227 7.67 -9.80 -1.82
C ASN A 227 7.37 -9.93 -0.32
N ASN A 228 6.49 -9.07 0.21
CA ASN A 228 6.05 -9.15 1.60
C ASN A 228 4.82 -10.05 1.71
N THR A 229 4.63 -10.66 2.87
CA THR A 229 3.39 -11.35 3.25
C THR A 229 2.68 -10.56 4.33
N PHE A 230 1.48 -10.09 4.02
CA PHE A 230 0.53 -9.51 4.96
C PHE A 230 -0.54 -10.55 5.26
N ARG A 231 -0.82 -10.79 6.54
CA ARG A 231 -1.83 -11.77 6.94
C ARG A 231 -2.52 -11.41 8.24
N ASP A 232 -3.77 -11.85 8.38
CA ASP A 232 -4.56 -11.77 9.61
C ASP A 232 -4.65 -10.35 10.17
N SER A 233 -4.64 -9.35 9.29
CA SER A 233 -4.75 -7.94 9.68
C SER A 233 -6.11 -7.32 9.40
N SER A 234 -6.50 -6.35 10.24
CA SER A 234 -7.66 -5.50 9.98
C SER A 234 -7.54 -4.81 8.62
N LYS A 235 -6.43 -4.09 8.36
CA LYS A 235 -6.02 -3.65 7.02
C LYS A 235 -4.56 -4.03 6.79
N ALA A 236 -4.17 -4.34 5.56
CA ALA A 236 -2.78 -4.71 5.28
C ALA A 236 -1.89 -3.48 5.11
N LEU A 237 -2.28 -2.59 4.20
CA LEU A 237 -1.42 -1.52 3.74
C LEU A 237 -2.22 -0.24 3.49
N SER A 238 -1.74 0.87 4.04
CA SER A 238 -2.25 2.22 3.77
C SER A 238 -1.09 3.11 3.34
N VAL A 239 -1.20 3.69 2.16
CA VAL A 239 -0.21 4.58 1.56
C VAL A 239 -0.88 5.90 1.20
N ASN A 240 -0.50 6.97 1.90
CA ASN A 240 -0.95 8.32 1.65
C ASN A 240 0.22 9.18 1.15
N LEU A 241 0.11 9.69 -0.07
CA LEU A 241 1.19 10.43 -0.74
C LEU A 241 0.70 11.77 -1.29
N HIS A 242 1.46 12.82 -1.00
CA HIS A 242 1.24 14.15 -1.56
C HIS A 242 2.42 14.57 -2.45
N ASN A 243 2.17 15.48 -3.39
CA ASN A 243 3.18 16.20 -4.19
C ASN A 243 4.29 15.31 -4.78
N VAL A 244 3.90 14.22 -5.43
CA VAL A 244 4.85 13.25 -6.01
C VAL A 244 5.16 13.66 -7.46
N ALA A 245 6.45 13.82 -7.78
CA ALA A 245 6.89 14.24 -9.11
C ALA A 245 6.87 13.06 -10.10
N PRO A 246 6.89 13.31 -11.43
CA PRO A 246 6.73 12.26 -12.45
C PRO A 246 7.69 11.07 -12.36
N ASN A 247 8.89 11.26 -11.82
CA ASN A 247 9.92 10.23 -11.73
C ASN A 247 9.91 9.48 -10.38
N ASP A 248 9.04 9.86 -9.45
CA ASP A 248 9.11 9.44 -8.05
C ASP A 248 8.03 8.38 -7.72
N ALA A 249 8.14 7.21 -8.35
CA ALA A 249 7.06 6.23 -8.37
C ALA A 249 6.91 5.37 -7.09
N LEU A 250 5.67 4.92 -6.86
CA LEU A 250 5.33 3.81 -5.96
C LEU A 250 5.28 2.50 -6.76
N VAL A 251 5.88 1.45 -6.22
CA VAL A 251 5.81 0.10 -6.76
C VAL A 251 5.43 -0.88 -5.65
N ILE A 252 4.26 -1.51 -5.77
CA ILE A 252 3.78 -2.60 -4.91
C ILE A 252 3.79 -3.88 -5.75
N ILE A 253 4.79 -4.73 -5.54
CA ILE A 253 5.03 -5.87 -6.43
C ILE A 253 5.25 -7.20 -5.72
N ASP A 254 4.70 -8.29 -6.26
CA ASP A 254 4.93 -9.66 -5.78
C ASP A 254 4.56 -9.91 -4.30
N ASN A 255 3.67 -9.09 -3.71
CA ASN A 255 3.25 -9.26 -2.31
C ASN A 255 2.08 -10.24 -2.19
N ARG A 256 1.92 -10.82 -1.00
CA ARG A 256 0.81 -11.71 -0.65
C ARG A 256 -0.04 -11.05 0.44
N PHE A 257 -1.32 -10.88 0.18
CA PHE A 257 -2.30 -10.29 1.10
C PHE A 257 -3.38 -11.33 1.43
N LEU A 258 -3.33 -11.89 2.63
CA LEU A 258 -4.03 -13.12 2.99
C LEU A 258 -4.93 -12.92 4.21
N ASP A 259 -6.14 -13.47 4.16
CA ASP A 259 -6.99 -13.67 5.34
C ASP A 259 -7.30 -12.36 6.13
N HIS A 260 -7.40 -11.22 5.44
CA HIS A 260 -7.77 -9.93 6.05
C HIS A 260 -9.29 -9.82 6.27
N THR A 261 -9.69 -9.28 7.42
CA THR A 261 -11.09 -9.34 7.89
C THR A 261 -11.79 -7.98 7.95
N ALA A 262 -11.15 -6.88 7.54
CA ALA A 262 -11.78 -5.55 7.58
C ALA A 262 -11.23 -4.61 6.48
N GLY A 263 -11.94 -3.48 6.27
CA GLY A 263 -11.48 -2.32 5.48
C GLY A 263 -11.07 -2.65 4.03
N PRO A 264 -10.53 -1.69 3.27
CA PRO A 264 -9.75 -2.06 2.09
C PRO A 264 -8.44 -2.76 2.51
N VAL A 265 -8.04 -3.80 1.78
CA VAL A 265 -6.80 -4.54 2.09
C VAL A 265 -5.58 -3.65 1.79
N VAL A 266 -5.55 -3.07 0.59
CA VAL A 266 -4.59 -2.03 0.19
C VAL A 266 -5.36 -0.74 -0.09
N GLN A 267 -4.98 0.34 0.61
CA GLN A 267 -5.56 1.66 0.46
C GLN A 267 -4.50 2.64 -0.03
N LEU A 268 -4.73 3.22 -1.20
CA LEU A 268 -3.86 4.20 -1.86
C LEU A 268 -4.60 5.53 -1.94
N GLU A 269 -4.08 6.57 -1.29
CA GLU A 269 -4.69 7.90 -1.25
C GLU A 269 -3.70 8.97 -1.65
N PHE A 270 -3.92 9.60 -2.81
CA PHE A 270 -2.96 10.55 -3.37
C PHE A 270 -3.52 11.97 -3.53
N SER A 271 -2.63 12.96 -3.51
CA SER A 271 -2.96 14.36 -3.81
C SER A 271 -1.82 15.03 -4.58
N ASN A 272 -2.12 15.75 -5.66
CA ASN A 272 -1.11 16.35 -6.55
C ASN A 272 -0.01 15.33 -6.95
N TYR A 273 -0.45 14.17 -7.43
CA TYR A 273 0.41 13.04 -7.78
C TYR A 273 0.65 12.99 -9.28
N LYS A 274 1.91 12.89 -9.71
CA LYS A 274 2.29 13.00 -11.14
C LYS A 274 3.08 11.81 -11.67
N ALA A 275 3.48 10.88 -10.81
CA ALA A 275 4.20 9.67 -11.24
C ALA A 275 3.25 8.61 -11.82
N THR A 276 3.85 7.66 -12.53
CA THR A 276 3.20 6.38 -12.87
C THR A 276 3.61 5.34 -11.84
N SER A 277 2.64 4.75 -11.17
CA SER A 277 2.83 3.71 -10.15
C SER A 277 2.22 2.39 -10.53
N TYR A 278 2.68 1.33 -9.88
CA TYR A 278 2.26 -0.03 -10.20
C TYR A 278 1.87 -0.81 -8.95
N VAL A 279 0.70 -1.46 -9.02
CA VAL A 279 0.32 -2.58 -8.17
C VAL A 279 0.38 -3.81 -9.06
N ARG A 280 1.44 -4.63 -8.95
CA ARG A 280 1.73 -5.68 -9.92
C ARG A 280 2.08 -7.03 -9.32
N GLY A 281 1.61 -8.13 -9.91
CA GLY A 281 2.08 -9.46 -9.49
C GLY A 281 1.66 -9.86 -8.07
N ASN A 282 0.77 -9.12 -7.42
CA ASN A 282 0.37 -9.40 -6.04
C ASN A 282 -0.72 -10.46 -6.00
N VAL A 283 -0.78 -11.21 -4.90
CA VAL A 283 -1.80 -12.20 -4.61
C VAL A 283 -2.69 -11.71 -3.48
N PHE A 284 -3.98 -11.62 -3.71
CA PHE A 284 -5.00 -11.29 -2.72
C PHE A 284 -5.92 -12.49 -2.55
N GLN A 285 -5.91 -13.12 -1.38
CA GLN A 285 -6.66 -14.36 -1.15
C GLN A 285 -7.37 -14.36 0.20
N ASN A 286 -8.62 -14.86 0.21
CA ASN A 286 -9.43 -15.05 1.42
C ASN A 286 -9.65 -13.79 2.26
N ASN A 287 -9.61 -12.61 1.64
CA ASN A 287 -9.93 -11.37 2.33
C ASN A 287 -11.46 -11.23 2.40
N THR A 288 -12.04 -11.26 3.61
CA THR A 288 -13.47 -11.57 3.82
C THR A 288 -14.34 -10.42 4.29
N GLY A 289 -13.79 -9.43 4.99
CA GLY A 289 -14.56 -8.30 5.54
C GLY A 289 -14.25 -6.96 4.88
N ASN A 290 -13.82 -6.99 3.62
CA ASN A 290 -13.30 -5.82 2.91
C ASN A 290 -14.29 -5.17 1.92
N ASP A 291 -14.31 -3.83 1.92
CA ASP A 291 -14.99 -3.02 0.89
C ASP A 291 -14.33 -3.27 -0.49
N ALA A 292 -12.99 -3.29 -0.52
CA ALA A 292 -12.22 -3.61 -1.71
C ALA A 292 -10.91 -4.35 -1.39
N SER A 293 -10.40 -5.15 -2.31
CA SER A 293 -9.01 -5.64 -2.22
C SER A 293 -8.02 -4.48 -2.42
N VAL A 294 -8.25 -3.64 -3.43
CA VAL A 294 -7.52 -2.40 -3.67
C VAL A 294 -8.50 -1.23 -3.75
N LEU A 295 -8.36 -0.26 -2.84
CA LEU A 295 -9.03 1.03 -2.91
C LEU A 295 -8.04 2.09 -3.37
N TYR A 296 -8.39 2.80 -4.44
CA TYR A 296 -7.60 3.92 -4.94
C TYR A 296 -8.40 5.22 -4.94
N VAL A 297 -7.85 6.24 -4.28
CA VAL A 297 -8.46 7.55 -4.10
C VAL A 297 -7.49 8.64 -4.55
N ILE A 298 -7.99 9.61 -5.31
CA ILE A 298 -7.27 10.86 -5.61
C ILE A 298 -8.11 12.01 -5.05
N ASN A 299 -7.56 12.71 -4.04
CA ASN A 299 -8.25 13.79 -3.34
C ASN A 299 -8.12 15.16 -4.03
N ASP A 300 -7.01 15.36 -4.76
CA ASP A 300 -6.75 16.57 -5.53
C ASP A 300 -6.14 16.16 -6.86
N VAL A 301 -6.92 16.37 -7.92
CA VAL A 301 -6.53 16.05 -9.30
C VAL A 301 -5.52 17.11 -9.72
N GLY A 302 -4.23 16.80 -9.54
CA GLY A 302 -3.19 17.46 -10.30
C GLY A 302 -3.35 17.17 -11.80
N THR A 303 -2.28 17.32 -12.59
CA THR A 303 -2.29 17.03 -14.03
C THR A 303 -2.27 15.54 -14.40
N SER A 304 -2.48 14.60 -13.46
CA SER A 304 -2.43 13.16 -13.75
C SER A 304 -3.71 12.45 -13.35
N THR A 305 -4.30 11.77 -14.32
CA THR A 305 -5.55 11.02 -14.26
C THR A 305 -5.32 9.50 -14.27
N GLU A 306 -4.08 9.03 -14.48
CA GLU A 306 -3.70 7.61 -14.66
C GLU A 306 -2.53 7.16 -13.75
N ALA A 307 -2.50 7.66 -12.52
CA ALA A 307 -1.32 7.55 -11.65
C ALA A 307 -1.02 6.14 -11.10
N VAL A 308 -1.94 5.17 -11.14
CA VAL A 308 -1.71 3.78 -10.68
C VAL A 308 -2.26 2.77 -11.67
N ALA A 309 -1.39 1.90 -12.18
CA ALA A 309 -1.77 0.71 -12.95
C ALA A 309 -1.82 -0.53 -12.04
N VAL A 310 -2.95 -1.25 -12.05
CA VAL A 310 -3.16 -2.49 -11.29
C VAL A 310 -3.07 -3.66 -12.27
N VAL A 311 -1.91 -4.30 -12.40
CA VAL A 311 -1.69 -5.26 -13.51
C VAL A 311 -1.10 -6.58 -13.05
N ASP A 312 -1.42 -7.67 -13.74
CA ASP A 312 -0.82 -8.99 -13.46
C ASP A 312 -1.04 -9.49 -12.00
N ASN A 313 -2.10 -9.04 -11.30
CA ASN A 313 -2.43 -9.48 -9.94
C ASN A 313 -3.41 -10.66 -9.94
N TYR A 314 -3.47 -11.37 -8.82
CA TYR A 314 -4.37 -12.50 -8.60
C TYR A 314 -5.33 -12.19 -7.46
N PHE A 315 -6.58 -11.93 -7.80
CA PHE A 315 -7.67 -11.73 -6.84
C PHE A 315 -8.49 -13.00 -6.67
N ASP A 316 -8.66 -13.43 -5.41
CA ASP A 316 -9.41 -14.61 -5.02
C ASP A 316 -10.10 -14.33 -3.67
N ASN A 317 -11.01 -13.34 -3.68
CA ASN A 317 -11.68 -12.81 -2.50
C ASN A 317 -13.21 -12.80 -2.71
N PRO A 318 -13.86 -13.96 -2.75
CA PRO A 318 -15.28 -14.06 -3.13
C PRO A 318 -16.22 -13.27 -2.21
N SER A 319 -15.81 -12.97 -0.98
CA SER A 319 -16.58 -12.19 0.00
C SER A 319 -16.33 -10.67 -0.09
N ALA A 320 -15.30 -10.22 -0.80
CA ALA A 320 -15.06 -8.79 -1.02
C ALA A 320 -16.16 -8.21 -1.92
N ALA A 321 -16.63 -6.99 -1.65
CA ALA A 321 -17.60 -6.33 -2.52
C ALA A 321 -17.00 -6.02 -3.89
N TYR A 322 -15.74 -5.55 -3.91
CA TYR A 322 -14.96 -5.30 -5.11
C TYR A 322 -13.53 -5.80 -4.95
N ASP A 323 -12.86 -6.13 -6.05
CA ASP A 323 -11.41 -6.34 -6.03
C ASP A 323 -10.67 -5.02 -6.28
N VAL A 324 -11.17 -4.19 -7.19
CA VAL A 324 -10.68 -2.83 -7.41
C VAL A 324 -11.82 -1.84 -7.27
N LYS A 325 -11.59 -0.79 -6.46
CA LYS A 325 -12.52 0.32 -6.28
C LYS A 325 -11.80 1.63 -6.52
N VAL A 326 -12.28 2.42 -7.47
CA VAL A 326 -11.72 3.72 -7.80
C VAL A 326 -12.60 4.85 -7.29
N LYS A 327 -11.95 5.85 -6.67
CA LYS A 327 -12.53 7.14 -6.27
C LYS A 327 -11.65 8.26 -6.83
N ILE A 328 -11.45 8.21 -8.14
CA ILE A 328 -10.80 9.26 -8.93
C ILE A 328 -11.91 9.98 -9.68
N PRO A 329 -11.93 11.33 -9.76
CA PRO A 329 -12.90 12.03 -10.60
C PRO A 329 -12.81 11.62 -12.07
N TYR A 330 -13.95 11.46 -12.74
CA TYR A 330 -14.01 11.22 -14.18
C TYR A 330 -13.32 12.34 -14.95
N THR A 331 -12.45 11.97 -15.88
CA THR A 331 -11.87 12.87 -16.88
C THR A 331 -12.00 12.19 -18.23
N GLU A 332 -12.59 12.91 -19.20
CA GLU A 332 -12.79 12.39 -20.55
C GLU A 332 -11.46 11.92 -21.16
N GLY A 333 -11.50 10.78 -21.86
CA GLY A 333 -10.34 10.19 -22.53
C GLY A 333 -9.29 9.56 -21.62
N HIS A 334 -9.50 9.49 -20.30
CA HIS A 334 -8.55 8.89 -19.37
C HIS A 334 -9.15 7.71 -18.62
N ALA A 335 -8.35 6.66 -18.45
CA ALA A 335 -8.77 5.44 -17.78
C ALA A 335 -7.67 4.90 -16.86
N MET A 336 -8.08 4.31 -15.73
CA MET A 336 -7.15 3.50 -14.94
C MET A 336 -6.98 2.14 -15.61
N TYR A 337 -5.73 1.72 -15.82
CA TYR A 337 -5.42 0.37 -16.28
C TYR A 337 -5.49 -0.66 -15.16
N ALA A 338 -6.35 -1.65 -15.32
CA ALA A 338 -6.52 -2.82 -14.46
C ALA A 338 -6.40 -4.14 -15.26
N VAL A 339 -5.42 -4.25 -16.16
CA VAL A 339 -5.32 -5.33 -17.15
C VAL A 339 -4.48 -6.53 -16.67
N ARG A 340 -4.70 -7.68 -17.31
CA ARG A 340 -4.00 -8.97 -17.10
C ARG A 340 -4.09 -9.50 -15.68
N ASN A 341 -5.10 -9.07 -14.92
CA ASN A 341 -5.40 -9.62 -13.60
C ASN A 341 -6.27 -10.87 -13.71
N TRP A 342 -6.17 -11.75 -12.74
CA TRP A 342 -7.18 -12.78 -12.44
C TRP A 342 -8.16 -12.22 -11.41
N TRP A 343 -9.46 -12.32 -11.68
CA TRP A 343 -10.53 -11.71 -10.87
C TRP A 343 -11.39 -12.71 -10.10
N GLY A 344 -10.92 -13.96 -9.95
CA GLY A 344 -11.71 -15.05 -9.35
C GLY A 344 -12.71 -15.72 -10.29
N GLY A 345 -12.78 -15.30 -11.57
CA GLY A 345 -13.67 -15.86 -12.57
C GLY A 345 -13.32 -15.41 -13.98
N ALA A 346 -13.71 -16.20 -14.98
CA ALA A 346 -13.27 -16.06 -16.38
C ALA A 346 -14.26 -15.32 -17.29
N SER A 347 -15.48 -15.00 -16.83
CA SER A 347 -16.44 -14.27 -17.66
C SER A 347 -16.30 -12.76 -17.50
N SER A 348 -16.46 -12.00 -18.59
CA SER A 348 -16.38 -10.53 -18.59
C SER A 348 -17.39 -9.91 -17.61
N SER A 349 -18.61 -10.47 -17.53
CA SER A 349 -19.63 -10.05 -16.57
C SER A 349 -19.21 -10.23 -15.10
N HIS A 350 -18.49 -11.32 -14.80
CA HIS A 350 -17.93 -11.55 -13.47
C HIS A 350 -16.88 -10.48 -13.20
N VAL A 351 -15.90 -10.31 -14.09
CA VAL A 351 -14.83 -9.30 -13.94
C VAL A 351 -15.40 -7.90 -13.72
N ARG A 352 -16.36 -7.47 -14.55
CA ARG A 352 -17.04 -6.19 -14.44
C ARG A 352 -17.70 -6.00 -13.06
N SER A 353 -18.30 -7.05 -12.50
CA SER A 353 -18.92 -6.99 -11.17
C SER A 353 -17.91 -6.79 -10.03
N ARG A 354 -16.63 -7.13 -10.25
CA ARG A 354 -15.53 -6.98 -9.28
C ARG A 354 -14.89 -5.59 -9.29
N ILE A 355 -15.37 -4.67 -10.13
CA ILE A 355 -14.76 -3.34 -10.35
C ILE A 355 -15.80 -2.24 -10.09
N PHE A 356 -15.50 -1.37 -9.13
CA PHE A 356 -16.25 -0.14 -8.91
C PHE A 356 -15.55 1.04 -9.60
N ASP A 357 -16.22 1.63 -10.59
CA ASP A 357 -15.73 2.66 -11.51
C ASP A 357 -16.89 3.53 -12.07
N TYR A 358 -16.65 4.27 -13.16
CA TYR A 358 -17.63 5.10 -13.87
C TYR A 358 -19.01 4.45 -14.07
N ALA A 359 -19.08 3.17 -14.46
CA ALA A 359 -20.37 2.53 -14.73
C ALA A 359 -21.09 2.08 -13.44
N SER A 360 -20.41 2.13 -12.28
CA SER A 360 -21.06 2.07 -10.95
C SER A 360 -21.44 3.46 -10.44
N ASP A 361 -20.61 4.47 -10.70
CA ASP A 361 -20.80 5.87 -10.32
C ASP A 361 -20.19 6.78 -11.39
N SER A 362 -21.03 7.49 -12.15
CA SER A 362 -20.63 8.30 -13.30
C SER A 362 -19.77 9.52 -12.94
N THR A 363 -19.52 9.77 -11.66
CA THR A 363 -18.57 10.79 -11.21
C THR A 363 -17.14 10.26 -11.11
N THR A 364 -16.93 8.94 -11.20
CA THR A 364 -15.64 8.30 -11.03
C THR A 364 -14.98 7.91 -12.36
N ALA A 365 -13.65 7.76 -12.39
CA ALA A 365 -12.90 7.38 -13.58
C ALA A 365 -13.31 6.00 -14.14
N THR A 366 -13.08 5.79 -15.43
CA THR A 366 -13.25 4.49 -16.08
C THR A 366 -12.09 3.56 -15.72
N VAL A 367 -12.34 2.25 -15.76
CA VAL A 367 -11.30 1.22 -15.56
C VAL A 367 -11.24 0.32 -16.78
N GLN A 368 -10.07 0.26 -17.42
CA GLN A 368 -9.79 -0.70 -18.50
C GLN A 368 -9.24 -1.98 -17.90
N PHE A 369 -10.03 -3.05 -17.92
CA PHE A 369 -9.64 -4.35 -17.34
C PHE A 369 -9.27 -5.42 -18.38
N GLU A 370 -9.51 -5.15 -19.66
CA GLU A 370 -9.18 -6.08 -20.74
C GLU A 370 -7.79 -5.81 -21.34
N PRO A 371 -7.05 -6.87 -21.72
CA PRO A 371 -7.41 -8.27 -21.53
C PRO A 371 -7.20 -8.71 -20.07
N TYR A 372 -8.00 -9.66 -19.56
CA TYR A 372 -7.87 -10.24 -18.21
C TYR A 372 -7.54 -11.74 -18.27
N ARG A 373 -7.10 -12.35 -17.18
CA ARG A 373 -6.75 -13.78 -17.15
C ARG A 373 -8.00 -14.66 -17.11
N LEU A 374 -8.03 -15.70 -17.93
CA LEU A 374 -9.14 -16.68 -17.99
C LEU A 374 -8.99 -17.81 -16.96
N THR A 375 -7.80 -18.02 -16.43
CA THR A 375 -7.52 -19.02 -15.40
C THR A 375 -6.51 -18.46 -14.41
N LYS A 376 -6.48 -19.00 -13.19
CA LYS A 376 -5.48 -18.62 -12.18
C LYS A 376 -4.10 -19.20 -12.49
N GLU A 377 -4.04 -20.35 -13.16
CA GLU A 377 -2.82 -21.15 -13.32
C GLU A 377 -2.03 -20.85 -14.61
N THR A 378 -2.68 -20.29 -15.63
CA THR A 378 -2.04 -20.04 -16.94
C THR A 378 -2.04 -18.56 -17.31
N ASP A 379 -1.15 -18.19 -18.25
CA ASP A 379 -1.11 -16.86 -18.88
C ASP A 379 -2.16 -16.67 -19.98
N SER A 380 -3.19 -17.54 -20.03
CA SER A 380 -4.28 -17.38 -20.99
C SER A 380 -5.06 -16.10 -20.67
N LEU A 381 -5.06 -15.18 -21.62
CA LEU A 381 -5.76 -13.91 -21.54
C LEU A 381 -7.07 -13.96 -22.33
N SER A 382 -8.06 -13.19 -21.90
CA SER A 382 -9.23 -12.89 -22.69
C SER A 382 -8.75 -12.27 -24.01
N GLN A 383 -9.46 -12.57 -25.10
CA GLN A 383 -9.35 -11.70 -26.26
C GLN A 383 -9.93 -10.35 -25.85
N THR A 384 -9.41 -9.25 -26.39
CA THR A 384 -10.09 -7.96 -26.27
C THR A 384 -11.44 -8.16 -26.96
N GLU A 385 -12.48 -8.33 -26.17
CA GLU A 385 -13.82 -8.25 -26.71
C GLU A 385 -14.03 -6.76 -26.97
N ASN A 386 -14.64 -6.40 -28.09
CA ASN A 386 -15.10 -5.02 -28.25
C ASN A 386 -16.05 -4.80 -27.07
N GLY A 387 -15.69 -4.03 -26.04
CA GLY A 387 -16.39 -4.02 -24.75
C GLY A 387 -17.87 -3.64 -24.86
N PHE A 388 -18.22 -3.00 -25.98
CA PHE A 388 -19.57 -2.74 -26.44
C PHE A 388 -20.33 -3.99 -26.89
N VAL A 389 -19.68 -4.97 -27.54
CA VAL A 389 -20.24 -6.26 -27.98
C VAL A 389 -19.60 -7.43 -27.21
N ARG A 390 -20.31 -7.90 -26.19
CA ARG A 390 -19.92 -9.03 -25.35
C ARG A 390 -20.47 -10.35 -25.90
N ASP A 391 -20.04 -11.45 -25.30
CA ASP A 391 -20.54 -12.79 -25.59
C ASP A 391 -22.08 -12.91 -25.64
N ASN A 392 -22.58 -13.80 -26.51
CA ASN A 392 -24.00 -14.14 -26.68
C ASN A 392 -24.93 -12.97 -27.06
N GLY A 393 -24.40 -11.92 -27.69
CA GLY A 393 -25.22 -10.78 -28.14
C GLY A 393 -25.62 -9.85 -27.01
N ILE A 394 -24.94 -9.91 -25.87
CA ILE A 394 -25.03 -8.89 -24.83
C ILE A 394 -24.22 -7.67 -25.28
N ILE A 395 -24.79 -6.48 -25.18
CA ILE A 395 -24.14 -5.23 -25.56
C ILE A 395 -24.33 -4.15 -24.49
N GLY A 396 -23.51 -3.10 -24.53
CA GLY A 396 -23.60 -1.95 -23.63
C GLY A 396 -22.24 -1.46 -23.17
N GLY A 397 -22.17 -0.20 -22.72
CA GLY A 397 -20.91 0.49 -22.43
C GLY A 397 -20.49 1.42 -23.57
N ILE A 398 -19.19 1.71 -23.65
CA ILE A 398 -18.62 2.65 -24.61
C ILE A 398 -18.35 1.94 -25.94
N VAL A 399 -18.78 2.53 -27.05
CA VAL A 399 -18.38 2.12 -28.40
C VAL A 399 -16.96 2.64 -28.64
N GLU A 400 -15.96 1.76 -28.51
CA GLU A 400 -14.54 2.15 -28.55
C GLU A 400 -14.00 2.34 -29.97
N GLU A 401 -14.63 1.70 -30.96
CA GLU A 401 -14.27 1.75 -32.38
C GLU A 401 -15.51 1.74 -33.28
N ASP A 402 -15.35 2.14 -34.54
CA ASP A 402 -16.42 2.11 -35.54
C ASP A 402 -17.10 0.74 -35.60
N THR A 403 -18.35 0.66 -35.15
CA THR A 403 -19.05 -0.60 -34.94
C THR A 403 -20.31 -0.69 -35.78
N VAL A 404 -20.52 -1.86 -36.40
CA VAL A 404 -21.73 -2.19 -37.15
C VAL A 404 -22.49 -3.32 -36.45
N LEU A 405 -23.70 -3.04 -35.96
CA LEU A 405 -24.63 -4.06 -35.50
C LEU A 405 -25.42 -4.59 -36.69
N VAL A 406 -25.31 -5.90 -36.91
CA VAL A 406 -26.01 -6.64 -37.97
C VAL A 406 -27.11 -7.52 -37.38
N LYS A 407 -28.12 -7.85 -38.18
CA LYS A 407 -29.23 -8.73 -37.78
C LYS A 407 -28.72 -10.09 -37.29
N LYS A 408 -29.26 -10.56 -36.17
CA LYS A 408 -29.00 -11.90 -35.59
C LYS A 408 -30.31 -12.67 -35.43
N GLN A 409 -30.21 -13.98 -35.18
CA GLN A 409 -31.38 -14.83 -34.88
C GLN A 409 -32.08 -14.42 -33.58
N THR A 410 -31.34 -13.85 -32.64
CA THR A 410 -31.84 -13.34 -31.36
C THR A 410 -31.58 -11.85 -31.24
N SER A 411 -32.40 -11.14 -30.46
CA SER A 411 -32.15 -9.74 -30.11
C SER A 411 -30.82 -9.58 -29.39
N TYR A 412 -30.15 -8.44 -29.60
CA TYR A 412 -29.08 -8.02 -28.70
C TYR A 412 -29.69 -7.60 -27.37
N VAL A 413 -29.06 -7.98 -26.27
CA VAL A 413 -29.51 -7.61 -24.93
C VAL A 413 -28.65 -6.45 -24.44
N VAL A 414 -29.26 -5.28 -24.27
CA VAL A 414 -28.56 -4.10 -23.76
C VAL A 414 -28.58 -4.14 -22.23
N GLU A 415 -27.42 -4.35 -21.62
CA GLU A 415 -27.26 -4.42 -20.16
C GLU A 415 -26.76 -3.14 -19.52
N ASP A 416 -26.07 -2.27 -20.27
CA ASP A 416 -25.56 -0.99 -19.77
C ASP A 416 -25.88 0.13 -20.78
N ASP A 417 -25.81 1.40 -20.34
CA ASP A 417 -25.96 2.55 -21.24
C ASP A 417 -24.98 2.42 -22.41
N ILE A 418 -25.45 2.69 -23.63
CA ILE A 418 -24.61 2.73 -24.83
C ILE A 418 -24.09 4.16 -24.97
N VAL A 419 -22.78 4.34 -25.00
CA VAL A 419 -22.15 5.65 -25.24
C VAL A 419 -21.38 5.57 -26.54
N VAL A 420 -21.67 6.46 -27.48
CA VAL A 420 -20.92 6.62 -28.73
C VAL A 420 -20.08 7.89 -28.62
N PRO A 421 -18.78 7.80 -28.27
CA PRO A 421 -17.91 8.97 -28.07
C PRO A 421 -17.70 9.78 -29.35
N ALA A 422 -17.26 11.04 -29.20
CA ALA A 422 -16.86 11.87 -30.32
C ALA A 422 -15.78 11.19 -31.18
N GLY A 423 -15.94 11.23 -32.51
CA GLY A 423 -15.00 10.60 -33.46
C GLY A 423 -15.22 9.12 -33.74
N VAL A 424 -16.17 8.46 -33.06
CA VAL A 424 -16.54 7.05 -33.28
C VAL A 424 -17.93 6.94 -33.90
N SER A 425 -18.18 5.91 -34.70
CA SER A 425 -19.48 5.63 -35.31
C SER A 425 -20.13 4.31 -34.86
N LEU A 426 -21.43 4.36 -34.59
CA LEU A 426 -22.29 3.19 -34.38
C LEU A 426 -23.32 3.10 -35.52
N ILE A 427 -23.22 2.06 -36.33
CA ILE A 427 -24.16 1.76 -37.41
C ILE A 427 -25.05 0.59 -36.99
N ILE A 428 -26.36 0.76 -37.06
CA ILE A 428 -27.33 -0.31 -36.81
C ILE A 428 -28.02 -0.63 -38.14
N GLU A 429 -27.83 -1.84 -38.64
CA GLU A 429 -28.41 -2.28 -39.91
C GLU A 429 -29.88 -2.71 -39.77
N ALA A 430 -30.56 -2.81 -40.91
CA ALA A 430 -31.93 -3.31 -41.03
C ALA A 430 -32.13 -4.64 -40.29
N GLY A 431 -33.27 -4.78 -39.61
CA GLY A 431 -33.65 -5.98 -38.88
C GLY A 431 -32.98 -6.23 -37.54
N VAL A 432 -32.11 -5.33 -37.07
CA VAL A 432 -31.53 -5.43 -35.71
C VAL A 432 -32.59 -5.16 -34.66
N SER A 433 -32.64 -6.03 -33.64
CA SER A 433 -33.48 -5.84 -32.45
C SER A 433 -32.59 -5.65 -31.21
N LEU A 434 -32.78 -4.53 -30.51
CA LEU A 434 -32.13 -4.21 -29.24
C LEU A 434 -33.16 -4.29 -28.10
N LEU A 435 -32.87 -5.13 -27.10
CA LEU A 435 -33.71 -5.38 -25.94
C LEU A 435 -33.07 -4.79 -24.68
N PHE A 436 -33.59 -3.66 -24.20
CA PHE A 436 -33.00 -2.89 -23.10
C PHE A 436 -33.44 -3.41 -21.73
N ARG A 437 -32.55 -4.09 -20.99
CA ARG A 437 -32.79 -4.40 -19.57
C ARG A 437 -32.73 -3.14 -18.73
N ARG A 438 -31.78 -2.25 -19.02
CA ARG A 438 -31.64 -0.92 -18.43
C ARG A 438 -30.89 -0.01 -19.40
N GLY A 439 -31.08 1.29 -19.26
CA GLY A 439 -30.28 2.31 -19.93
C GLY A 439 -30.89 2.92 -21.19
N GLY A 440 -30.10 3.74 -21.86
CA GLY A 440 -30.39 4.42 -23.12
C GLY A 440 -29.14 4.51 -23.99
N ILE A 441 -29.23 5.30 -25.06
CA ILE A 441 -28.11 5.56 -25.97
C ILE A 441 -27.72 7.02 -25.86
N THR A 442 -26.46 7.32 -25.55
CA THR A 442 -25.87 8.66 -25.60
C THR A 442 -24.92 8.75 -26.77
N VAL A 443 -25.10 9.75 -27.63
CA VAL A 443 -24.35 9.94 -28.86
C VAL A 443 -23.62 11.27 -28.83
N GLU A 444 -22.30 11.21 -28.74
CA GLU A 444 -21.35 12.33 -28.90
C GLU A 444 -20.65 12.25 -30.26
N GLY A 445 -20.52 11.05 -30.84
CA GLY A 445 -20.03 10.79 -32.18
C GLY A 445 -21.12 10.66 -33.24
N THR A 446 -21.02 9.63 -34.08
CA THR A 446 -21.96 9.38 -35.18
C THR A 446 -22.82 8.16 -34.89
N MET A 447 -24.14 8.28 -34.98
CA MET A 447 -25.05 7.12 -34.96
C MET A 447 -25.84 7.05 -36.27
N ARG A 448 -25.88 5.88 -36.92
CA ARG A 448 -26.64 5.65 -38.16
C ARG A 448 -27.60 4.48 -37.98
N LEU A 449 -28.89 4.75 -38.14
CA LEU A 449 -29.94 3.73 -38.16
C LEU A 449 -30.33 3.47 -39.62
N LEU A 450 -29.99 2.29 -40.15
CA LEU A 450 -30.18 1.91 -41.56
C LEU A 450 -31.32 0.91 -41.72
N GLY A 451 -32.49 1.22 -41.13
CA GLY A 451 -33.69 0.38 -41.23
C GLY A 451 -34.29 0.33 -42.65
N LYS A 452 -35.09 -0.69 -42.92
CA LYS A 452 -35.91 -0.82 -44.15
C LYS A 452 -37.37 -1.04 -43.78
N GLU A 453 -38.29 -0.66 -44.66
CA GLU A 453 -39.74 -0.80 -44.46
C GLU A 453 -40.17 -2.26 -44.23
N ASP A 454 -39.45 -3.22 -44.81
CA ASP A 454 -39.67 -4.66 -44.66
C ASP A 454 -38.74 -5.32 -43.62
N ASP A 455 -37.83 -4.57 -43.01
CA ASP A 455 -36.86 -5.08 -42.01
C ASP A 455 -36.42 -3.96 -41.06
N GLU A 456 -37.35 -3.58 -40.18
CA GLU A 456 -37.19 -2.45 -39.25
C GLU A 456 -36.14 -2.70 -38.16
N ILE A 457 -35.58 -1.62 -37.63
CA ILE A 457 -34.76 -1.65 -36.42
C ILE A 457 -35.71 -1.54 -35.22
N VAL A 458 -35.64 -2.51 -34.31
CA VAL A 458 -36.52 -2.56 -33.13
C VAL A 458 -35.74 -2.19 -31.89
N LEU A 459 -36.08 -1.05 -31.27
CA LEU A 459 -35.55 -0.63 -29.98
C LEU A 459 -36.65 -0.74 -28.93
N GLN A 460 -36.52 -1.67 -27.99
CA GLN A 460 -37.59 -1.93 -27.02
C GLN A 460 -37.07 -2.27 -25.63
N PRO A 461 -37.80 -1.91 -24.55
CA PRO A 461 -37.48 -2.37 -23.22
C PRO A 461 -37.64 -3.89 -23.11
N HIS A 462 -36.79 -4.52 -22.29
CA HIS A 462 -37.03 -5.87 -21.78
C HIS A 462 -38.34 -5.86 -20.97
N SER A 463 -39.03 -7.01 -20.87
CA SER A 463 -40.29 -7.14 -20.11
C SER A 463 -40.22 -6.69 -18.64
N SER A 464 -39.00 -6.62 -18.11
CA SER A 464 -38.66 -6.18 -16.75
C SER A 464 -37.74 -4.95 -16.74
N GLY A 465 -37.58 -4.28 -17.87
CA GLY A 465 -36.57 -3.25 -18.11
C GLY A 465 -37.16 -1.91 -18.55
N SER A 466 -36.28 -0.95 -18.80
CA SER A 466 -36.64 0.35 -19.37
C SER A 466 -35.66 0.74 -20.47
N PHE A 467 -36.19 1.35 -21.52
CA PHE A 467 -35.41 2.04 -22.53
C PHE A 467 -35.57 3.55 -22.31
N ARG A 468 -34.47 4.23 -22.03
CA ARG A 468 -34.46 5.68 -21.71
C ARG A 468 -34.41 6.58 -22.95
N GLY A 469 -34.48 6.00 -24.14
CA GLY A 469 -34.40 6.73 -25.41
C GLY A 469 -32.96 6.94 -25.90
N ILE A 470 -32.85 7.73 -26.96
CA ILE A 470 -31.58 8.14 -27.58
C ILE A 470 -31.38 9.63 -27.29
N ARG A 471 -30.20 9.99 -26.80
CA ARG A 471 -29.80 11.36 -26.51
C ARG A 471 -28.58 11.72 -27.35
N PHE A 472 -28.67 12.80 -28.10
CA PHE A 472 -27.53 13.40 -28.80
C PHE A 472 -26.97 14.55 -27.95
N GLN A 473 -25.66 14.58 -27.71
CA GLN A 473 -24.99 15.68 -27.01
C GLN A 473 -24.64 16.80 -28.01
N GLU A 474 -25.07 18.03 -27.74
CA GLU A 474 -24.87 19.18 -28.63
C GLU A 474 -23.42 19.72 -28.56
N HIS A 475 -22.53 19.11 -29.32
CA HIS A 475 -21.35 19.78 -29.86
C HIS A 475 -21.33 19.59 -31.37
N TRP A 476 -22.19 20.31 -32.09
CA TRP A 476 -22.41 20.05 -33.52
C TRP A 476 -22.28 21.32 -34.38
N SER A 477 -21.44 21.24 -35.41
CA SER A 477 -21.30 22.22 -36.51
C SER A 477 -21.55 21.62 -37.92
N GLY A 478 -22.05 20.38 -38.03
CA GLY A 478 -22.50 19.78 -39.30
C GLY A 478 -24.01 19.88 -39.51
N SER A 479 -24.56 19.24 -40.53
CA SER A 479 -26.02 19.13 -40.74
C SER A 479 -26.52 17.70 -40.47
N ALA A 480 -27.65 17.58 -39.79
CA ALA A 480 -28.39 16.32 -39.70
C ALA A 480 -29.49 16.31 -40.77
N SER A 481 -29.49 15.32 -41.65
CA SER A 481 -30.63 14.99 -42.50
C SER A 481 -31.32 13.76 -41.94
N MET A 482 -32.50 13.93 -41.34
CA MET A 482 -33.44 12.84 -41.08
C MET A 482 -34.42 12.75 -42.26
N PRO A 483 -34.54 11.60 -42.96
CA PRO A 483 -35.75 11.29 -43.70
C PRO A 483 -36.85 11.02 -42.69
N ALA A 484 -37.98 11.72 -42.81
CA ALA A 484 -39.15 11.47 -41.99
C ALA A 484 -39.73 10.08 -42.30
N TYR A 485 -39.95 9.26 -41.28
CA TYR A 485 -40.83 8.09 -41.34
C TYR A 485 -41.81 8.11 -40.16
N ARG A 486 -43.03 7.66 -40.46
CA ARG A 486 -44.18 7.55 -39.55
C ARG A 486 -44.06 6.36 -38.62
#